data_AF-A0A1A8PHB8-F1
#
_entry.id   AF-A0A1A8PHB8-F1
#
_cell.length_a   1.000
_cell.length_b   1.000
_cell.length_c   1.000
_cell.angle_alpha   90.00
_cell.angle_beta   90.00
_cell.angle_gamma   90.00
#
_symmetry.space_group_name_H-M   'P 1'
#
loop_
_entity.id
_entity.type
_entity.pdbx_description
1 polymer ?
#
loop_
_entity_poly.entity_id
_entity_poly.type
_entity_poly.pdbx_seq_one_letter_code
_entity_poly.pdbx_strand_id
1 'polypeptide(L)'
;LPIHLPRTVRIVVSTLPNKHGILQKLRHLIHDESYYVELIQRDRKICSQMLKQQLLGVKRKVTSGQQIYVNEALAKCTLPMFVNLIYREVVHWRSHK
;
A
#
# COMPACT_ATOMS: atom_id res chain seq x y z
N LEU A 1 2.36 -10.05 -22.71
CA LEU A 1 3.64 -9.33 -22.51
C LEU A 1 4.55 -9.64 -23.70
N PRO A 2 5.46 -8.75 -24.10
CA PRO A 2 6.40 -9.02 -25.19
C PRO A 2 7.29 -10.23 -24.84
N ILE A 3 7.57 -11.06 -25.84
CA ILE A 3 8.37 -12.29 -25.67
C ILE A 3 9.86 -11.96 -25.55
N HIS A 4 10.30 -10.85 -26.15
CA HIS A 4 11.68 -10.38 -26.09
C HIS A 4 11.75 -8.97 -25.52
N LEU A 5 12.72 -8.76 -24.63
CA LEU A 5 13.04 -7.46 -24.04
C LEU A 5 14.54 -7.17 -24.24
N PRO A 6 14.91 -5.92 -24.58
CA PRO A 6 16.30 -5.50 -24.55
C PRO A 6 16.91 -5.71 -23.16
N ARG A 7 18.22 -5.97 -23.10
CA ARG A 7 18.93 -6.24 -21.83
C ARG A 7 18.78 -5.13 -20.79
N THR A 8 18.59 -3.89 -21.23
CA THR A 8 18.44 -2.69 -20.40
C THR A 8 17.02 -2.44 -19.90
N VAL A 9 16.03 -3.25 -20.32
CA VAL A 9 14.63 -3.07 -19.96
C VAL A 9 14.18 -4.15 -18.99
N ARG A 10 13.36 -3.75 -18.01
CA ARG A 10 12.66 -4.64 -17.09
C ARG A 10 11.19 -4.25 -17.06
N ILE A 11 10.30 -5.23 -16.90
CA ILE A 11 8.87 -5.00 -16.74
C ILE A 11 8.49 -5.37 -15.31
N VAL A 12 7.79 -4.47 -14.63
CA VAL A 12 7.12 -4.75 -13.36
C VAL A 12 5.62 -4.74 -13.62
N VAL A 13 4.93 -5.81 -13.24
CA VAL A 13 3.48 -5.94 -13.39
C VAL A 13 2.83 -5.95 -12.02
N SER A 14 1.80 -5.11 -11.84
CA SER A 14 0.93 -5.13 -10.66
C SER A 14 -0.45 -5.64 -11.05
N THR A 15 -0.99 -6.57 -10.28
CA THR A 15 -2.34 -7.11 -10.47
C THR A 15 -2.89 -7.61 -9.13
N LEU A 16 -4.21 -7.69 -8.98
CA LEU A 16 -4.78 -8.44 -7.86
C LEU A 16 -4.62 -9.94 -8.12
N PRO A 17 -4.44 -10.79 -7.09
CA PRO A 17 -4.18 -12.21 -7.25
C PRO A 17 -5.23 -12.94 -8.12
N ASN A 18 -6.48 -12.49 -8.06
CA ASN A 18 -7.64 -13.08 -8.73
C ASN A 18 -8.15 -12.27 -9.94
N LYS A 19 -7.45 -11.21 -10.36
CA LYS A 19 -7.90 -10.37 -11.48
C LYS A 19 -7.74 -11.10 -12.81
N HIS A 20 -8.84 -11.54 -13.41
CA HIS A 20 -8.91 -12.16 -14.74
C HIS A 20 -7.90 -13.31 -14.97
N GLY A 21 -7.48 -14.00 -13.91
CA GLY A 21 -6.47 -15.07 -13.98
C GLY A 21 -5.08 -14.60 -14.42
N ILE A 22 -4.75 -13.31 -14.32
CA ILE A 22 -3.47 -12.76 -14.78
C ILE A 22 -2.29 -13.42 -14.06
N LEU A 23 -2.34 -13.50 -12.71
CA LEU A 23 -1.27 -14.12 -11.93
C LEU A 23 -1.04 -15.58 -12.32
N GLN A 24 -2.12 -16.34 -12.47
CA GLN A 24 -2.06 -17.74 -12.90
C GLN A 24 -1.40 -17.86 -14.27
N LYS A 25 -1.83 -17.08 -15.27
CA LYS A 25 -1.23 -17.08 -16.61
C LYS A 25 0.25 -16.69 -16.59
N LEU A 26 0.63 -15.70 -15.77
CA LEU A 26 2.02 -15.32 -15.61
C LEU A 26 2.86 -16.46 -15.03
N ARG A 27 2.38 -17.16 -14.00
CA ARG A 27 3.09 -18.32 -13.40
C ARG A 27 3.31 -19.48 -14.36
N HIS A 28 2.43 -19.67 -15.35
CA HIS A 28 2.64 -20.66 -16.42
C HIS A 28 3.72 -20.24 -17.43
N LEU A 29 4.03 -18.95 -17.53
CA LEU A 29 5.02 -18.40 -18.47
C LEU A 29 6.37 -18.13 -17.80
N ILE A 30 6.37 -17.74 -16.52
CA ILE A 30 7.53 -17.36 -15.73
C ILE A 30 7.49 -18.20 -14.45
N HIS A 31 8.26 -19.28 -14.43
CA HIS A 31 8.19 -20.29 -13.35
C HIS A 31 8.97 -19.91 -12.10
N ASP A 32 9.87 -18.93 -12.20
CA ASP A 32 10.72 -18.52 -11.09
C ASP A 32 9.91 -17.65 -10.11
N GLU A 33 9.53 -18.26 -8.98
CA GLU A 33 8.74 -17.62 -7.92
C GLU A 33 9.46 -16.42 -7.28
N SER A 34 10.78 -16.26 -7.45
CA SER A 34 11.51 -15.07 -6.95
C SER A 34 11.10 -13.77 -7.65
N TYR A 35 10.46 -13.84 -8.83
CA TYR A 35 9.90 -12.69 -9.53
C TYR A 35 8.51 -12.28 -9.04
N TYR A 36 7.93 -13.01 -8.08
CA TYR A 36 6.59 -12.74 -7.57
C TYR A 36 6.66 -12.21 -6.15
N VAL A 37 6.09 -11.02 -5.95
CA VAL A 37 6.02 -10.37 -4.64
C VAL A 37 4.55 -10.19 -4.29
N GLU A 38 4.09 -10.87 -3.24
CA GLU A 38 2.76 -10.67 -2.69
C GLU A 38 2.76 -9.48 -1.72
N LEU A 39 1.87 -8.53 -1.96
CA LEU A 39 1.63 -7.40 -1.07
C LEU A 39 0.62 -7.81 0.01
N ILE A 40 1.13 -8.31 1.12
CA ILE A 40 0.31 -8.77 2.24
C ILE A 40 -0.28 -7.57 2.99
N GLN A 41 -1.57 -7.67 3.33
CA GLN A 41 -2.22 -6.74 4.24
C GLN A 41 -1.52 -6.75 5.59
N ARG A 42 -1.22 -5.57 6.13
CA ARG A 42 -0.57 -5.47 7.44
C ARG A 42 -1.62 -5.45 8.55
N ASP A 43 -1.20 -5.77 9.75
CA ASP A 43 -2.05 -5.54 10.92
C ASP A 43 -2.39 -4.06 11.05
N ARG A 44 -3.64 -3.77 11.42
CA ARG A 44 -4.11 -2.40 11.66
C ARG A 44 -3.19 -1.64 12.63
N LYS A 45 -2.63 -2.33 13.62
CA LYS A 45 -1.68 -1.76 14.59
C LYS A 45 -0.39 -1.28 13.90
N ILE A 46 0.13 -2.06 12.96
CA ILE A 46 1.31 -1.70 12.18
C ILE A 46 1.00 -0.51 11.28
N CYS A 47 -0.13 -0.52 10.56
CA CYS A 47 -0.55 0.62 9.73
C CYS A 47 -0.70 1.92 10.52
N SER A 48 -1.33 1.85 11.70
CA SER A 48 -1.49 3.00 12.60
C SER A 48 -0.12 3.53 13.08
N GLN A 49 0.80 2.62 13.42
CA GLN A 49 2.16 3.00 13.80
C GLN A 49 2.95 3.63 12.63
N MET A 50 2.82 3.09 11.41
CA MET A 50 3.43 3.65 10.21
C MET A 50 2.93 5.08 9.96
N LEU A 51 1.61 5.29 9.98
CA LEU A 51 1.02 6.62 9.81
C LEU A 51 1.51 7.59 10.88
N LYS A 52 1.55 7.15 12.15
CA LYS A 52 2.07 7.95 13.26
C LYS A 52 3.52 8.36 13.03
N GLN A 53 4.38 7.43 12.59
CA GLN A 53 5.79 7.72 12.29
C GLN A 53 5.94 8.72 11.14
N GLN A 54 5.16 8.57 10.06
CA GLN A 54 5.17 9.51 8.93
C GLN A 54 4.76 10.92 9.36
N LEU A 55 3.70 11.05 10.17
CA LEU A 55 3.24 12.35 10.67
C LEU A 55 4.24 13.00 11.63
N LEU A 56 4.86 12.20 12.52
CA LEU A 56 5.92 12.69 13.41
C LEU A 56 7.11 13.25 12.62
N GLY A 57 7.48 12.62 11.50
CA GLY A 57 8.55 13.09 10.61
C GLY A 57 8.33 14.50 10.06
N VAL A 58 7.08 14.92 9.91
CA VAL A 58 6.70 16.28 9.46
C VAL A 58 6.14 17.15 10.59
N LYS A 59 6.41 16.78 11.86
CA LYS A 59 5.97 17.50 13.07
C LYS A 59 4.45 17.71 13.15
N ARG A 60 3.67 16.75 12.62
CA ARG A 60 2.21 16.72 12.71
C ARG A 60 1.74 15.63 13.67
N LYS A 61 0.56 15.83 14.24
CA LYS A 61 -0.15 14.85 15.07
C LYS A 61 -1.63 14.85 14.73
N VAL A 62 -2.26 13.70 14.88
CA VAL A 62 -3.71 13.52 14.78
C VAL A 62 -4.31 13.75 16.17
N THR A 63 -5.39 14.52 16.28
CA THR A 63 -6.10 14.68 17.56
C THR A 63 -6.92 13.42 17.90
N SER A 64 -7.37 13.27 19.15
CA SER A 64 -8.22 12.15 19.57
C SER A 64 -9.51 12.04 18.73
N GLY A 65 -10.15 13.17 18.42
CA GLY A 65 -11.33 13.20 17.54
C GLY A 65 -11.02 12.80 16.10
N GLN A 66 -9.90 13.29 15.55
CA GLN A 66 -9.45 12.94 14.20
C GLN A 66 -9.03 11.46 14.09
N GLN A 67 -8.52 10.88 15.18
CA GLN A 67 -8.09 9.48 15.24
C GLN A 67 -9.26 8.52 14.98
N ILE A 68 -10.49 8.92 15.28
CA ILE A 68 -11.70 8.11 15.00
C ILE A 68 -11.82 7.84 13.49
N TYR A 69 -11.69 8.89 12.66
CA TYR A 69 -11.76 8.77 11.20
C TYR A 69 -10.59 7.97 10.61
N VAL A 70 -9.39 8.15 11.17
CA VAL A 70 -8.22 7.36 10.78
C VAL A 70 -8.45 5.87 11.07
N ASN A 71 -8.98 5.55 12.25
CA ASN A 71 -9.26 4.17 12.64
C ASN A 71 -10.36 3.55 11.75
N GLU A 72 -11.38 4.31 11.40
CA GLU A 72 -12.44 3.87 10.50
C GLU A 72 -11.89 3.56 9.09
N ALA A 73 -11.02 4.42 8.56
CA ALA A 73 -10.36 4.18 7.27
C ALA A 73 -9.48 2.92 7.31
N LEU A 74 -8.66 2.77 8.35
CA LEU A 74 -7.79 1.59 8.50
C LEU A 74 -8.55 0.30 8.81
N ALA A 75 -9.80 0.37 9.27
CA ALA A 75 -10.67 -0.81 9.39
C ALA A 75 -11.13 -1.34 8.01
N LYS A 76 -11.16 -0.47 6.98
CA LYS A 76 -11.57 -0.83 5.61
C LYS A 76 -10.41 -1.37 4.78
N CYS A 77 -9.20 -0.87 4.99
CA CYS A 77 -8.02 -1.29 4.24
C CYS A 77 -6.72 -1.07 5.02
N THR A 78 -5.87 -2.09 5.07
CA THR A 78 -4.56 -2.08 5.74
C THR A 78 -3.40 -2.35 4.78
N LEU A 79 -3.60 -2.06 3.48
CA LEU A 79 -2.51 -2.09 2.51
C LEU A 79 -1.58 -0.89 2.76
N PRO A 80 -0.25 -1.06 2.71
CA PRO A 80 0.70 0.04 2.90
C PRO A 80 0.44 1.25 1.99
N MET A 81 0.01 1.02 0.75
CA MET A 81 -0.36 2.10 -0.17
C MET A 81 -1.54 2.93 0.33
N PHE A 82 -2.53 2.30 0.97
CA PHE A 82 -3.67 3.00 1.54
C PHE A 82 -3.28 3.86 2.74
N VAL A 83 -2.33 3.40 3.57
CA VAL A 83 -1.74 4.21 4.65
C VAL A 83 -1.10 5.49 4.09
N ASN A 84 -0.38 5.39 2.97
CA ASN A 84 0.19 6.56 2.30
C ASN A 84 -0.88 7.55 1.79
N LEU A 85 -2.02 7.05 1.32
CA LEU A 85 -3.16 7.91 0.92
C LEU A 85 -3.75 8.63 2.13
N ILE A 86 -3.97 7.91 3.25
CA ILE A 86 -4.43 8.52 4.51
C ILE A 86 -3.42 9.59 4.97
N TYR A 87 -2.13 9.30 4.95
CA TYR A 87 -1.09 10.26 5.34
C TYR A 87 -1.18 11.57 4.54
N ARG A 88 -1.31 11.47 3.21
CA ARG A 88 -1.45 12.64 2.32
C ARG A 88 -2.67 13.49 2.64
N GLU A 89 -3.75 12.89 3.10
CA GLU A 89 -4.95 13.61 3.48
C GLU A 89 -4.79 14.24 4.88
N VAL A 90 -4.41 13.42 5.87
CA VAL A 90 -4.34 13.80 7.29
C VAL A 90 -3.30 14.89 7.56
N VAL A 91 -2.21 14.95 6.78
CA VAL A 91 -1.18 16.00 6.94
C VAL A 91 -1.74 17.41 6.73
N HIS A 92 -2.83 17.54 5.97
CA HIS A 92 -3.49 18.81 5.68
C HIS A 92 -4.61 19.16 6.66
N TRP A 93 -5.00 18.23 7.54
CA TRP A 93 -6.02 18.50 8.55
C TRP A 93 -5.57 19.61 9.49
N ARG A 94 -6.48 20.54 9.76
CA ARG A 94 -6.28 21.59 10.75
C ARG A 94 -6.60 21.03 12.12
N SER A 95 -5.80 21.39 13.12
CA SER A 95 -6.22 21.24 14.50
C SER A 95 -7.27 22.32 14.75
N HIS A 96 -8.53 21.93 15.00
CA HIS A 96 -9.50 22.88 15.54
C HIS A 96 -8.99 23.36 16.90
N LYS A 97 -9.13 24.67 17.15
CA LYS A 97 -8.84 25.28 18.46
C LYS A 97 -9.92 24.88 19.46
#